data_AF-X0A420-F1
#
_entry.id   AF-X0A420-F1
#
_cell.length_a   1.000
_cell.length_b   1.000
_cell.length_c   1.000
_cell.angle_alpha   90.00
_cell.angle_beta   90.00
_cell.angle_gamma   90.00
#
_symmetry.space_group_name_H-M   'P 1'
#
loop_
_entity.id
_entity.type
_entity.pdbx_description
1 polymer ?
#
loop_
_entity_poly.entity_id
_entity_poly.type
_entity_poly.pdbx_seq_one_letter_code
_entity_poly.pdbx_strand_id
1 'polypeptide(L)'
;MSPEDAQEVAESSEVIVWNDQTDSTGTSHSDHASSPPEVLPGNCDVSLFPTPITLPPPLVPLIEEISGQGRTISLFTPDPYPQSTNQSYPNTDLNAQTLYPATTIGTSLVPSWGPKTSSVYTGNTFKERAEYAASRLVHQVKSFAESGQTSFIHYSQVSSSTALRDAFTACSLYTTRNSVNASLVASEIAQRAELLIKATDTAIALSPPNPYSVMNLDLLPSIQAILIYQSMRLFSDDSSQKIQAEQNAKSLARWVDILRAQTADASSILSKSGHSWKDWVRAESVQRTMVFADLLDSIYTFLEFGWYQPSSTMAKLSFAGQEAIWNARSMTEWHAARKQKAWLRVEMSRFRDSIKGASLNQIEELGIIILVSYEGVEVLRECAGDDKSLLEKWGLRSGADMFSWPN
;
A
#
# COMPACT_ATOMS: atom_id res chain seq x y z
N MET A 1 -42.66 10.94 62.59
CA MET A 1 -42.82 9.49 62.89
C MET A 1 -41.57 8.80 62.39
N SER A 2 -41.12 7.76 63.09
CA SER A 2 -39.90 6.99 62.81
C SER A 2 -40.25 5.47 62.80
N PRO A 3 -39.32 4.51 62.72
CA PRO A 3 -39.37 3.49 61.66
C PRO A 3 -39.54 2.05 62.21
N GLU A 4 -39.31 1.07 61.34
CA GLU A 4 -38.78 -0.28 61.60
C GLU A 4 -38.03 -0.66 60.28
N ASP A 5 -36.73 -0.96 60.22
CA ASP A 5 -35.88 -2.00 60.86
C ASP A 5 -35.94 -3.35 60.10
N ALA A 6 -34.88 -4.15 59.90
CA ALA A 6 -33.45 -4.14 60.30
C ALA A 6 -32.57 -4.60 59.09
N GLN A 7 -31.24 -4.48 58.96
CA GLN A 7 -30.06 -4.37 59.83
C GLN A 7 -29.49 -5.70 60.40
N GLU A 8 -28.35 -6.16 59.85
CA GLU A 8 -27.09 -6.60 60.53
C GLU A 8 -25.98 -6.83 59.46
N VAL A 9 -24.76 -6.26 59.59
CA VAL A 9 -23.54 -6.77 60.30
C VAL A 9 -23.02 -8.09 59.66
N ALA A 10 -21.94 -8.17 58.87
CA ALA A 10 -20.58 -7.61 58.86
C ALA A 10 -19.54 -8.39 59.69
N GLU A 11 -18.45 -8.83 59.05
CA GLU A 11 -17.13 -9.02 59.71
C GLU A 11 -15.97 -9.09 58.69
N SER A 12 -14.74 -8.85 59.17
CA SER A 12 -13.51 -8.76 58.36
C SER A 12 -12.61 -9.98 58.55
N SER A 13 -11.69 -10.23 57.61
CA SER A 13 -10.40 -10.86 57.91
C SER A 13 -9.34 -10.50 56.87
N GLU A 14 -8.08 -10.53 57.29
CA GLU A 14 -6.96 -9.84 56.67
C GLU A 14 -5.67 -10.68 56.81
N VAL A 15 -4.68 -10.43 55.96
CA VAL A 15 -3.26 -10.86 56.08
C VAL A 15 -2.99 -12.38 55.96
N ILE A 16 -2.06 -12.76 55.07
CA ILE A 16 -0.75 -13.32 55.43
C ILE A 16 0.14 -13.40 54.18
N VAL A 17 1.38 -12.91 54.34
CA VAL A 17 2.47 -12.97 53.35
C VAL A 17 3.48 -14.01 53.82
N TRP A 18 4.07 -14.76 52.89
CA TRP A 18 5.30 -15.51 53.14
C TRP A 18 6.30 -15.25 52.00
N ASN A 19 7.37 -14.53 52.34
CA ASN A 19 8.68 -14.73 51.70
C ASN A 19 9.35 -15.93 52.39
N ASP A 20 10.27 -16.59 51.69
CA ASP A 20 11.50 -17.06 52.34
C ASP A 20 12.68 -17.01 51.36
N GLN A 21 13.89 -16.81 51.89
CA GLN A 21 15.14 -16.63 51.14
C GLN A 21 16.33 -17.02 52.03
N THR A 22 17.06 -18.07 51.67
CA THR A 22 18.29 -18.47 52.37
C THR A 22 19.39 -18.92 51.40
N ASP A 23 20.53 -18.24 51.43
CA ASP A 23 21.77 -18.68 50.80
C ASP A 23 22.43 -19.85 51.54
N SER A 24 23.30 -20.60 50.87
CA SER A 24 24.52 -21.13 51.49
C SER A 24 25.61 -21.43 50.44
N THR A 25 26.88 -21.26 50.84
CA THR A 25 28.07 -21.43 49.99
C THR A 25 28.96 -22.58 50.50
N GLY A 26 29.81 -23.15 49.63
CA GLY A 26 30.78 -24.20 49.96
C GLY A 26 31.77 -24.46 48.82
N THR A 27 33.03 -24.85 49.14
CA THR A 27 34.17 -24.59 48.23
C THR A 27 35.28 -25.66 48.23
N SER A 28 35.82 -25.93 47.02
CA SER A 28 37.23 -26.31 46.69
C SER A 28 37.82 -27.74 46.87
N HIS A 29 38.58 -28.14 45.82
CA HIS A 29 39.72 -29.11 45.70
C HIS A 29 39.54 -30.58 46.15
N SER A 30 40.21 -31.63 45.59
CA SER A 30 40.71 -32.01 44.23
C SER A 30 41.06 -33.55 44.29
N ASP A 31 41.79 -34.30 43.43
CA ASP A 31 42.70 -34.06 42.29
C ASP A 31 42.96 -35.36 41.45
N HIS A 32 43.92 -35.33 40.52
CA HIS A 32 44.69 -36.44 39.91
C HIS A 32 44.06 -37.46 38.92
N ALA A 33 44.18 -37.10 37.63
CA ALA A 33 44.83 -37.85 36.51
C ALA A 33 44.43 -39.32 36.20
N SER A 34 44.07 -39.66 34.95
CA SER A 34 45.05 -39.82 33.84
C SER A 34 44.43 -40.11 32.45
N SER A 35 45.19 -39.75 31.39
CA SER A 35 45.18 -40.27 30.00
C SER A 35 44.17 -39.72 28.94
N PRO A 36 44.52 -39.74 27.62
CA PRO A 36 43.82 -38.98 26.55
C PRO A 36 43.51 -39.82 25.26
N PRO A 37 43.16 -39.20 24.12
CA PRO A 37 42.15 -38.17 23.87
C PRO A 37 41.07 -38.67 22.88
N GLU A 38 39.81 -38.27 23.05
CA GLU A 38 38.75 -38.55 22.06
C GLU A 38 38.48 -37.30 21.19
N VAL A 39 38.39 -37.49 19.87
CA VAL A 39 38.31 -36.38 18.90
C VAL A 39 36.86 -35.91 18.76
N LEU A 40 36.49 -34.90 19.55
CA LEU A 40 35.25 -34.17 19.37
C LEU A 40 35.26 -33.40 18.04
N PRO A 41 34.18 -33.49 17.22
CA PRO A 41 33.96 -32.57 16.11
C PRO A 41 33.92 -31.12 16.63
N GLY A 42 34.52 -30.19 15.88
CA GLY A 42 34.74 -28.83 16.36
C GLY A 42 33.46 -28.05 16.65
N ASN A 43 33.58 -27.03 17.51
CA ASN A 43 32.51 -26.07 17.81
C ASN A 43 31.88 -25.53 16.52
N CYS A 44 30.64 -25.92 16.24
CA CYS A 44 29.79 -25.17 15.33
C CYS A 44 29.37 -23.89 16.03
N ASP A 45 29.74 -22.75 15.48
CA ASP A 45 29.40 -21.45 16.04
C ASP A 45 27.90 -21.18 15.86
N VAL A 46 27.11 -21.41 16.92
CA VAL A 46 25.63 -21.31 16.90
C VAL A 46 25.17 -19.85 16.75
N SER A 47 26.11 -18.89 16.77
CA SER A 47 25.90 -17.45 16.57
C SER A 47 25.45 -17.05 15.16
N LEU A 48 25.48 -17.97 14.18
CA LEU A 48 25.12 -17.68 12.78
C LEU A 48 23.63 -17.83 12.42
N PHE A 49 22.78 -18.29 13.35
CA PHE A 49 21.33 -18.28 13.12
C PHE A 49 20.75 -16.89 13.41
N PRO A 50 20.08 -16.23 12.45
CA PRO A 50 19.35 -14.99 12.75
C PRO A 50 18.27 -15.30 13.78
N THR A 51 18.14 -14.45 14.80
CA THR A 51 17.16 -14.61 15.87
C THR A 51 15.76 -14.76 15.26
N PRO A 52 14.95 -15.79 15.63
CA PRO A 52 13.64 -15.99 15.04
C PRO A 52 12.79 -14.73 15.14
N ILE A 53 12.44 -14.15 13.99
CA ILE A 53 11.64 -12.92 13.92
C ILE A 53 10.24 -13.26 14.43
N THR A 54 10.01 -12.94 15.71
CA THR A 54 8.72 -13.15 16.37
C THR A 54 7.74 -12.11 15.84
N LEU A 55 7.07 -12.45 14.74
CA LEU A 55 6.06 -11.60 14.12
C LEU A 55 4.91 -11.36 15.12
N PRO A 56 4.48 -10.10 15.33
CA PRO A 56 3.26 -9.83 16.07
C PRO A 56 2.08 -10.54 15.41
N PRO A 57 1.20 -11.25 16.16
CA PRO A 57 0.05 -11.95 15.62
C PRO A 57 -0.80 -11.20 14.57
N PRO A 58 -1.10 -9.89 14.70
CA PRO A 58 -1.88 -9.19 13.67
C PRO A 58 -1.15 -8.97 12.33
N LEU A 59 0.18 -9.12 12.26
CA LEU A 59 0.93 -8.96 11.01
C LEU A 59 0.97 -10.25 10.17
N VAL A 60 0.83 -11.42 10.80
CA VAL A 60 1.04 -12.72 10.14
C VAL A 60 0.14 -12.94 8.91
N PRO A 61 -1.20 -12.73 8.98
CA PRO A 61 -2.08 -12.97 7.82
C PRO A 61 -1.76 -12.05 6.63
N LEU A 62 -1.27 -10.83 6.91
CA LEU A 62 -0.93 -9.84 5.90
C LEU A 62 0.44 -10.16 5.25
N ILE A 63 1.41 -10.63 6.03
CA ILE A 63 2.70 -11.11 5.50
C ILE A 63 2.50 -12.37 4.64
N GLU A 64 1.70 -13.34 5.09
CA GLU A 64 1.36 -14.54 4.31
C GLU A 64 0.63 -14.23 3.00
N GLU A 65 -0.24 -13.21 2.98
CA GLU A 65 -0.93 -12.72 1.78
C GLU A 65 0.04 -12.09 0.78
N ILE A 66 0.89 -11.16 1.24
CA ILE A 66 1.87 -10.44 0.40
C ILE A 66 2.93 -11.40 -0.17
N SER A 67 3.37 -12.36 0.64
CA SER A 67 4.33 -13.41 0.26
C SER A 67 3.70 -14.59 -0.50
N GLY A 68 2.37 -14.60 -0.67
CA GLY A 68 1.62 -15.64 -1.38
C GLY A 68 1.54 -17.01 -0.70
N GLN A 69 2.10 -17.15 0.50
CA GLN A 69 2.26 -18.44 1.20
C GLN A 69 0.92 -19.09 1.59
N GLY A 70 -0.14 -18.29 1.77
CA GLY A 70 -1.51 -18.78 1.99
C GLY A 70 -2.13 -19.55 0.82
N ARG A 71 -1.46 -19.67 -0.35
CA ARG A 71 -1.98 -20.39 -1.54
C ARG A 71 -1.42 -21.80 -1.68
N THR A 72 -1.75 -22.64 -0.69
CA THR A 72 -1.62 -24.12 -0.74
C THR A 72 -0.22 -24.68 -0.99
N ILE A 73 0.63 -24.70 0.03
CA ILE A 73 1.71 -25.69 0.10
C ILE A 73 1.23 -26.86 0.97
N SER A 74 0.74 -27.93 0.33
CA SER A 74 0.46 -29.20 1.01
C SER A 74 1.78 -29.91 1.32
N LEU A 75 2.38 -29.59 2.46
CA LEU A 75 3.64 -30.22 2.92
C LEU A 75 3.48 -31.69 3.36
N PHE A 76 2.26 -32.24 3.34
CA PHE A 76 1.95 -33.58 3.85
C PHE A 76 1.10 -34.43 2.87
N THR A 77 1.54 -34.49 1.63
CA THR A 77 1.15 -35.53 0.67
C THR A 77 2.40 -36.24 0.14
N PRO A 78 2.72 -37.46 0.61
CA PRO A 78 3.87 -38.20 0.09
C PRO A 78 3.54 -38.78 -1.29
N ASP A 79 4.06 -38.17 -2.34
CA ASP A 79 3.86 -38.64 -3.72
C ASP A 79 4.48 -40.05 -3.93
N PRO A 80 3.84 -40.94 -4.72
CA PRO A 80 4.37 -42.28 -4.96
C PRO A 80 5.64 -42.25 -5.81
N TYR A 81 6.67 -43.00 -5.39
CA TYR A 81 7.93 -43.20 -6.11
C TYR A 81 7.72 -43.52 -7.61
N PRO A 82 8.23 -42.70 -8.54
CA PRO A 82 8.55 -43.13 -9.89
C PRO A 82 9.78 -44.05 -9.84
N GLN A 83 9.70 -45.22 -10.47
CA GLN A 83 10.81 -46.16 -10.53
C GLN A 83 11.91 -45.69 -11.51
N SER A 84 13.11 -46.22 -11.34
CA SER A 84 14.31 -45.80 -12.07
C SER A 84 14.28 -46.12 -13.57
N THR A 85 14.74 -45.17 -14.38
CA THR A 85 15.35 -45.43 -15.68
C THR A 85 16.68 -44.70 -15.78
N ASN A 86 17.78 -45.45 -15.90
CA ASN A 86 19.12 -44.89 -16.00
C ASN A 86 19.32 -44.15 -17.34
N GLN A 87 19.87 -42.94 -17.30
CA GLN A 87 20.67 -42.37 -18.38
C GLN A 87 21.82 -41.56 -17.78
N SER A 88 22.99 -41.68 -18.39
CA SER A 88 24.29 -41.28 -17.81
C SER A 88 24.88 -40.04 -18.50
N TYR A 89 26.11 -39.68 -18.08
CA TYR A 89 26.99 -38.64 -18.63
C TYR A 89 26.73 -37.21 -18.13
N PRO A 90 27.79 -36.38 -17.99
CA PRO A 90 28.84 -36.63 -17.00
C PRO A 90 29.14 -35.40 -16.13
N ASN A 91 29.92 -35.60 -15.06
CA ASN A 91 30.35 -34.54 -14.15
C ASN A 91 31.11 -33.41 -14.87
N THR A 92 31.03 -32.21 -14.32
CA THR A 92 32.08 -31.18 -14.43
C THR A 92 32.16 -30.48 -13.07
N ASP A 93 33.36 -30.45 -12.49
CA ASP A 93 33.56 -30.13 -11.08
C ASP A 93 33.61 -28.62 -10.76
N LEU A 94 33.51 -28.35 -9.46
CA LEU A 94 33.94 -27.16 -8.70
C LEU A 94 34.45 -25.95 -9.52
N ASN A 95 33.94 -24.75 -9.22
CA ASN A 95 34.53 -23.99 -8.12
C ASN A 95 33.59 -22.95 -7.50
N ALA A 96 33.61 -22.87 -6.17
CA ALA A 96 33.07 -21.74 -5.42
C ALA A 96 34.22 -20.78 -5.07
N GLN A 97 34.09 -19.50 -5.40
CA GLN A 97 34.94 -18.44 -4.86
C GLN A 97 34.11 -17.25 -4.39
N THR A 98 34.06 -17.08 -3.07
CA THR A 98 33.48 -15.94 -2.38
C THR A 98 34.33 -14.69 -2.55
N LEU A 99 33.74 -13.56 -2.95
CA LEU A 99 34.38 -12.25 -2.87
C LEU A 99 33.34 -11.16 -2.54
N TYR A 100 33.20 -10.86 -1.25
CA TYR A 100 32.56 -9.62 -0.78
C TYR A 100 33.62 -8.54 -0.57
N PRO A 101 33.42 -7.32 -1.10
CA PRO A 101 33.91 -6.10 -0.49
C PRO A 101 32.76 -5.39 0.23
N ALA A 102 32.86 -5.23 1.55
CA ALA A 102 31.97 -4.32 2.27
C ALA A 102 32.36 -2.86 1.95
N THR A 103 31.39 -1.99 1.71
CA THR A 103 31.63 -0.55 1.52
C THR A 103 30.60 0.27 2.27
N THR A 104 30.94 0.62 3.51
CA THR A 104 30.14 1.51 4.35
C THR A 104 30.19 2.94 3.81
N ILE A 105 29.07 3.44 3.28
CA ILE A 105 28.89 4.86 2.95
C ILE A 105 27.67 5.38 3.70
N GLY A 106 27.89 5.94 4.89
CA GLY A 106 26.90 6.79 5.53
C GLY A 106 26.78 8.10 4.74
N THR A 107 25.59 8.47 4.31
CA THR A 107 25.34 9.74 3.60
C THR A 107 24.34 10.58 4.37
N SER A 108 24.76 11.78 4.78
CA SER A 108 23.90 12.74 5.49
C SER A 108 22.80 13.27 4.58
N LEU A 109 21.60 13.49 5.13
CA LEU A 109 20.46 14.02 4.39
C LEU A 109 20.55 15.54 4.23
N VAL A 110 21.33 15.99 3.26
CA VAL A 110 21.26 17.34 2.69
C VAL A 110 21.17 17.21 1.17
N PRO A 111 20.09 17.69 0.50
CA PRO A 111 19.96 17.61 -0.95
C PRO A 111 21.06 18.39 -1.67
N SER A 112 21.77 17.73 -2.59
CA SER A 112 22.77 18.36 -3.45
C SER A 112 22.09 19.22 -4.53
N TRP A 113 22.49 20.48 -4.66
CA TRP A 113 22.00 21.37 -5.73
C TRP A 113 22.60 21.01 -7.10
N GLY A 114 21.82 20.30 -7.91
CA GLY A 114 22.05 20.15 -9.36
C GLY A 114 21.53 21.36 -10.17
N PRO A 115 21.97 21.52 -11.44
CA PRO A 115 21.58 22.68 -12.26
C PRO A 115 20.08 22.73 -12.58
N LYS A 116 19.51 23.94 -12.46
CA LYS A 116 18.09 24.28 -12.62
C LYS A 116 17.38 23.60 -13.80
N THR A 117 16.65 22.52 -13.54
CA THR A 117 15.33 22.35 -14.16
C THR A 117 14.37 23.37 -13.54
N SER A 118 13.44 23.93 -14.32
CA SER A 118 12.58 25.01 -13.84
C SER A 118 11.52 24.51 -12.87
N SER A 119 11.51 25.04 -11.64
CA SER A 119 10.33 24.96 -10.77
C SER A 119 9.12 25.63 -11.45
N VAL A 120 7.96 25.00 -11.38
CA VAL A 120 6.79 25.30 -12.23
C VAL A 120 5.72 26.07 -11.44
N TYR A 121 5.74 27.39 -11.60
CA TYR A 121 4.68 28.39 -11.32
C TYR A 121 3.97 28.39 -9.96
N THR A 122 4.29 29.40 -9.14
CA THR A 122 3.57 29.78 -7.90
C THR A 122 2.41 30.75 -8.18
N GLY A 123 1.41 30.34 -8.96
CA GLY A 123 0.22 31.17 -9.26
C GLY A 123 -1.04 30.69 -8.53
N ASN A 124 -1.91 31.61 -8.10
CA ASN A 124 -3.16 31.27 -7.39
C ASN A 124 -4.01 30.23 -8.15
N THR A 125 -4.09 30.37 -9.47
CA THR A 125 -4.82 29.44 -10.36
C THR A 125 -4.30 28.01 -10.35
N PHE A 126 -3.03 27.78 -9.95
CA PHE A 126 -2.49 26.43 -9.74
C PHE A 126 -2.82 25.90 -8.33
N LYS A 127 -2.89 26.78 -7.32
CA LYS A 127 -3.34 26.43 -5.97
C LYS A 127 -4.79 25.94 -5.97
N GLU A 128 -5.68 26.66 -6.63
CA GLU A 128 -7.10 26.30 -6.77
C GLU A 128 -7.31 24.92 -7.46
N ARG A 129 -6.48 24.61 -8.46
CA ARG A 129 -6.46 23.28 -9.13
C ARG A 129 -5.99 22.19 -8.20
N ALA A 130 -4.94 22.45 -7.42
CA ALA A 130 -4.38 21.49 -6.48
C ALA A 130 -5.30 21.26 -5.28
N GLU A 131 -6.02 22.29 -4.80
CA GLU A 131 -7.06 22.18 -3.77
C GLU A 131 -8.25 21.33 -4.27
N TYR A 132 -8.72 21.58 -5.50
CA TYR A 132 -9.71 20.69 -6.13
C TYR A 132 -9.19 19.24 -6.20
N ALA A 133 -7.97 19.04 -6.71
CA ALA A 133 -7.41 17.71 -6.87
C ALA A 133 -7.27 16.99 -5.52
N ALA A 134 -6.75 17.65 -4.49
CA ALA A 134 -6.71 17.14 -3.12
C ALA A 134 -8.10 16.74 -2.62
N SER A 135 -9.13 17.57 -2.82
CA SER A 135 -10.50 17.23 -2.42
C SER A 135 -11.03 15.94 -3.10
N ARG A 136 -10.66 15.70 -4.37
CA ARG A 136 -11.04 14.47 -5.09
C ARG A 136 -10.17 13.25 -4.75
N LEU A 137 -8.92 13.46 -4.32
CA LEU A 137 -8.07 12.42 -3.73
C LEU A 137 -8.66 11.94 -2.40
N VAL A 138 -9.04 12.87 -1.50
CA VAL A 138 -9.77 12.54 -0.25
C VAL A 138 -11.14 11.91 -0.56
N HIS A 139 -11.85 12.36 -1.59
CA HIS A 139 -13.14 11.78 -2.01
C HIS A 139 -13.07 10.28 -2.35
N GLN A 140 -11.89 9.73 -2.69
CA GLN A 140 -11.74 8.28 -2.90
C GLN A 140 -12.02 7.48 -1.62
N VAL A 141 -11.78 8.05 -0.43
CA VAL A 141 -12.12 7.44 0.87
C VAL A 141 -13.63 7.19 0.95
N LYS A 142 -14.44 8.23 0.65
CA LYS A 142 -15.90 8.13 0.63
C LYS A 142 -16.38 7.15 -0.45
N SER A 143 -15.83 7.26 -1.66
CA SER A 143 -16.16 6.38 -2.78
C SER A 143 -15.91 4.91 -2.43
N PHE A 144 -14.82 4.61 -1.71
CA PHE A 144 -14.48 3.25 -1.31
C PHE A 144 -15.48 2.71 -0.28
N ALA A 145 -15.82 3.50 0.75
CA ALA A 145 -16.82 3.13 1.76
C ALA A 145 -18.21 2.86 1.16
N GLU A 146 -18.68 3.72 0.25
CA GLU A 146 -20.03 3.62 -0.33
C GLU A 146 -20.18 2.53 -1.40
N SER A 147 -19.11 2.21 -2.16
CA SER A 147 -19.21 1.39 -3.38
C SER A 147 -18.29 0.18 -3.46
N GLY A 148 -17.34 0.06 -2.52
CA GLY A 148 -16.30 -0.97 -2.54
C GLY A 148 -15.27 -0.81 -3.67
N GLN A 149 -15.21 0.35 -4.32
CA GLN A 149 -14.24 0.66 -5.39
C GLN A 149 -13.81 2.14 -5.37
N THR A 150 -12.71 2.44 -6.06
CA THR A 150 -12.23 3.81 -6.30
C THR A 150 -11.80 3.96 -7.76
N SER A 151 -11.24 5.11 -8.12
CA SER A 151 -10.61 5.32 -9.41
C SER A 151 -9.32 4.49 -9.63
N PHE A 152 -8.82 3.77 -8.62
CA PHE A 152 -7.63 2.92 -8.72
C PHE A 152 -7.72 1.55 -8.01
N ILE A 153 -8.79 1.29 -7.24
CA ILE A 153 -9.10 0.00 -6.61
C ILE A 153 -10.35 -0.58 -7.25
N HIS A 154 -10.22 -1.71 -7.95
CA HIS A 154 -11.36 -2.38 -8.57
C HIS A 154 -12.09 -3.27 -7.55
N TYR A 155 -13.43 -3.23 -7.53
CA TYR A 155 -14.24 -3.90 -6.51
C TYR A 155 -13.93 -5.40 -6.35
N SER A 156 -13.59 -6.09 -7.46
CA SER A 156 -13.31 -7.52 -7.45
C SER A 156 -11.99 -7.91 -6.77
N GLN A 157 -11.16 -6.93 -6.38
CA GLN A 157 -9.90 -7.16 -5.66
C GLN A 157 -10.13 -7.18 -4.14
N VAL A 158 -11.13 -6.44 -3.64
CA VAL A 158 -11.30 -6.14 -2.21
C VAL A 158 -11.54 -7.41 -1.40
N SER A 159 -12.51 -8.24 -1.78
CA SER A 159 -12.84 -9.47 -1.05
C SER A 159 -11.68 -10.48 -0.98
N SER A 160 -10.72 -10.39 -1.91
CA SER A 160 -9.54 -11.26 -1.99
C SER A 160 -8.29 -10.71 -1.28
N SER A 161 -8.36 -9.55 -0.63
CA SER A 161 -7.21 -8.99 0.11
C SER A 161 -7.60 -8.49 1.50
N THR A 162 -6.77 -8.81 2.49
CA THR A 162 -6.88 -8.33 3.87
C THR A 162 -6.54 -6.84 3.95
N ALA A 163 -5.50 -6.38 3.25
CA ALA A 163 -5.15 -4.96 3.18
C ALA A 163 -6.31 -4.09 2.64
N LEU A 164 -6.99 -4.55 1.57
CA LEU A 164 -8.12 -3.81 1.00
C LEU A 164 -9.39 -3.86 1.86
N ARG A 165 -9.66 -4.98 2.54
CA ARG A 165 -10.78 -5.08 3.52
C ARG A 165 -10.55 -4.19 4.74
N ASP A 166 -9.31 -4.11 5.21
CA ASP A 166 -8.92 -3.26 6.33
C ASP A 166 -9.05 -1.77 5.97
N ALA A 167 -8.58 -1.39 4.77
CA ALA A 167 -8.73 -0.04 4.24
C ALA A 167 -10.20 0.34 3.97
N PHE A 168 -11.04 -0.59 3.49
CA PHE A 168 -12.48 -0.37 3.34
C PHE A 168 -13.18 -0.13 4.69
N THR A 169 -12.78 -0.89 5.72
CA THR A 169 -13.28 -0.73 7.09
C THR A 169 -12.87 0.63 7.67
N ALA A 170 -11.62 1.04 7.46
CA ALA A 170 -11.12 2.36 7.85
C ALA A 170 -11.78 3.51 7.09
N CYS A 171 -12.11 3.34 5.80
CA CYS A 171 -12.90 4.32 5.04
C CYS A 171 -14.29 4.51 5.63
N SER A 172 -14.96 3.39 5.95
CA SER A 172 -16.25 3.40 6.62
C SER A 172 -16.18 4.15 7.95
N LEU A 173 -15.16 3.88 8.76
CA LEU A 173 -14.90 4.59 10.01
C LEU A 173 -14.65 6.09 9.80
N TYR A 174 -13.81 6.47 8.84
CA TYR A 174 -13.53 7.87 8.48
C TYR A 174 -14.81 8.61 8.04
N THR A 175 -15.69 7.97 7.27
CA THR A 175 -17.00 8.56 6.90
C THR A 175 -18.00 8.69 8.06
N THR A 176 -17.71 8.12 9.22
CA THR A 176 -18.48 8.32 10.48
C THR A 176 -17.80 9.29 11.46
N ARG A 177 -16.75 9.99 11.01
CA ARG A 177 -16.05 11.01 11.79
C ARG A 177 -16.97 12.18 12.16
N ASN A 178 -16.77 12.70 13.36
CA ASN A 178 -17.40 13.89 13.90
C ASN A 178 -16.50 14.49 15.00
N SER A 179 -16.86 15.67 15.52
CA SER A 179 -16.07 16.39 16.53
C SER A 179 -15.88 15.65 17.86
N VAL A 180 -16.64 14.59 18.14
CA VAL A 180 -16.53 13.80 19.38
C VAL A 180 -15.60 12.60 19.20
N ASN A 181 -15.59 11.95 18.04
CA ASN A 181 -14.78 10.75 17.79
C ASN A 181 -13.51 10.99 16.95
N ALA A 182 -13.27 12.20 16.44
CA ALA A 182 -12.20 12.50 15.49
C ALA A 182 -10.79 12.01 15.91
N SER A 183 -10.40 12.19 17.17
CA SER A 183 -9.10 11.73 17.69
C SER A 183 -8.97 10.21 17.72
N LEU A 184 -10.04 9.51 18.11
CA LEU A 184 -10.09 8.04 18.10
C LEU A 184 -10.00 7.51 16.66
N VAL A 185 -10.79 8.06 15.74
CA VAL A 185 -10.77 7.72 14.31
C VAL A 185 -9.37 7.95 13.71
N ALA A 186 -8.73 9.07 14.03
CA ALA A 186 -7.38 9.38 13.58
C ALA A 186 -6.32 8.39 14.15
N SER A 187 -6.44 8.01 15.43
CA SER A 187 -5.53 7.04 16.05
C SER A 187 -5.64 5.63 15.45
N GLU A 188 -6.86 5.17 15.16
CA GLU A 188 -7.13 3.87 14.54
C GLU A 188 -6.57 3.81 13.10
N ILE A 189 -6.73 4.89 12.33
CA ILE A 189 -6.20 5.00 10.96
C ILE A 189 -4.67 5.05 10.96
N ALA A 190 -4.05 5.78 11.91
CA ALA A 190 -2.60 5.78 12.08
C ALA A 190 -2.08 4.38 12.43
N GLN A 191 -2.75 3.67 13.35
CA GLN A 191 -2.38 2.31 13.74
C GLN A 191 -2.47 1.33 12.56
N ARG A 192 -3.54 1.37 11.77
CA ARG A 192 -3.72 0.54 10.57
C ARG A 192 -2.63 0.81 9.52
N ALA A 193 -2.32 2.08 9.28
CA ALA A 193 -1.25 2.47 8.37
C ALA A 193 0.13 1.98 8.86
N GLU A 194 0.41 2.06 10.16
CA GLU A 194 1.66 1.59 10.76
C GLU A 194 1.79 0.05 10.70
N LEU A 195 0.71 -0.69 10.99
CA LEU A 195 0.68 -2.15 10.89
C LEU A 195 0.90 -2.61 9.43
N LEU A 196 0.28 -1.94 8.46
CA LEU A 196 0.47 -2.20 7.03
C LEU A 196 1.92 -1.96 6.57
N ILE A 197 2.52 -0.85 7.01
CA ILE A 197 3.95 -0.53 6.76
C ILE A 197 4.85 -1.62 7.35
N LYS A 198 4.66 -1.96 8.63
CA LYS A 198 5.46 -2.99 9.32
C LYS A 198 5.34 -4.36 8.64
N ALA A 199 4.13 -4.81 8.28
CA ALA A 199 3.93 -6.07 7.58
C ALA A 199 4.59 -6.09 6.21
N THR A 200 4.35 -5.05 5.39
CA THR A 200 4.82 -5.03 3.99
C THR A 200 6.33 -4.88 3.90
N ASP A 201 6.96 -4.00 4.68
CA ASP A 201 8.43 -3.89 4.70
C ASP A 201 9.09 -5.14 5.31
N THR A 202 8.42 -5.87 6.22
CA THR A 202 8.89 -7.18 6.71
C THR A 202 8.79 -8.27 5.64
N ALA A 203 7.70 -8.34 4.87
CA ALA A 203 7.56 -9.27 3.75
C ALA A 203 8.63 -9.02 2.67
N ILE A 204 8.95 -7.74 2.39
CA ILE A 204 10.04 -7.34 1.48
C ILE A 204 11.42 -7.72 2.04
N ALA A 205 11.62 -7.73 3.37
CA ALA A 205 12.86 -8.19 3.99
C ALA A 205 13.00 -9.73 3.99
N LEU A 206 11.90 -10.46 4.22
CA LEU A 206 11.85 -11.92 4.22
C LEU A 206 11.90 -12.54 2.82
N SER A 207 11.52 -11.78 1.78
CA SER A 207 11.57 -12.22 0.39
C SER A 207 12.00 -11.07 -0.52
N PRO A 208 13.32 -10.75 -0.54
CA PRO A 208 13.85 -9.63 -1.32
C PRO A 208 13.50 -9.72 -2.82
N PRO A 209 13.06 -8.62 -3.45
CA PRO A 209 12.76 -8.60 -4.88
C PRO A 209 13.97 -9.03 -5.72
N ASN A 210 13.80 -10.11 -6.49
CA ASN A 210 14.82 -10.69 -7.34
C ASN A 210 14.28 -10.80 -8.78
N PRO A 211 14.88 -10.13 -9.79
CA PRO A 211 14.38 -10.14 -11.17
C PRO A 211 14.47 -11.52 -11.84
N TYR A 212 15.17 -12.49 -11.23
CA TYR A 212 15.25 -13.87 -11.69
C TYR A 212 14.30 -14.82 -10.92
N SER A 213 13.49 -14.31 -9.99
CA SER A 213 12.51 -15.09 -9.23
C SER A 213 11.17 -15.18 -9.95
N VAL A 214 10.60 -16.38 -10.00
CA VAL A 214 9.21 -16.61 -10.46
C VAL A 214 8.20 -16.20 -9.38
N MET A 215 8.60 -16.25 -8.10
CA MET A 215 7.79 -15.74 -6.99
C MET A 215 8.05 -14.23 -6.82
N ASN A 216 7.02 -13.45 -7.12
CA ASN A 216 6.99 -12.00 -6.94
C ASN A 216 5.99 -11.64 -5.83
N LEU A 217 6.40 -10.76 -4.91
CA LEU A 217 5.53 -10.24 -3.86
C LEU A 217 4.32 -9.50 -4.46
N ASP A 218 3.11 -9.77 -3.94
CA ASP A 218 1.91 -9.07 -4.37
C ASP A 218 1.76 -7.75 -3.59
N LEU A 219 2.58 -6.75 -3.94
CA LEU A 219 2.57 -5.45 -3.27
C LEU A 219 1.38 -4.55 -3.67
N LEU A 220 0.65 -4.88 -4.75
CA LEU A 220 -0.43 -4.04 -5.27
C LEU A 220 -1.51 -3.73 -4.21
N PRO A 221 -2.05 -4.69 -3.44
CA PRO A 221 -3.07 -4.40 -2.43
C PRO A 221 -2.52 -3.55 -1.27
N SER A 222 -1.25 -3.75 -0.88
CA SER A 222 -0.59 -2.91 0.15
C SER A 222 -0.41 -1.48 -0.31
N ILE A 223 0.02 -1.28 -1.57
CA ILE A 223 0.18 0.06 -2.16
C ILE A 223 -1.19 0.74 -2.32
N GLN A 224 -2.20 0.01 -2.78
CA GLN A 224 -3.59 0.51 -2.87
C GLN A 224 -4.13 0.93 -1.48
N ALA A 225 -3.93 0.12 -0.44
CA ALA A 225 -4.40 0.41 0.92
C ALA A 225 -3.65 1.59 1.57
N ILE A 226 -2.32 1.68 1.44
CA ILE A 226 -1.58 2.81 2.02
C ILE A 226 -1.91 4.12 1.29
N LEU A 227 -2.18 4.12 -0.02
CA LEU A 227 -2.60 5.34 -0.74
C LEU A 227 -3.94 5.90 -0.23
N ILE A 228 -4.86 5.03 0.18
CA ILE A 228 -6.09 5.43 0.88
C ILE A 228 -5.78 6.07 2.24
N TYR A 229 -4.92 5.44 3.05
CA TYR A 229 -4.50 6.00 4.33
C TYR A 229 -3.75 7.33 4.20
N GLN A 230 -2.90 7.48 3.18
CA GLN A 230 -2.20 8.74 2.92
C GLN A 230 -3.18 9.83 2.47
N SER A 231 -4.21 9.49 1.67
CA SER A 231 -5.27 10.43 1.29
C SER A 231 -6.07 10.93 2.50
N MET A 232 -6.27 10.11 3.54
CA MET A 232 -6.91 10.53 4.80
C MET A 232 -6.03 11.47 5.67
N ARG A 233 -4.70 11.38 5.53
CA ARG A 233 -3.72 11.89 6.53
C ARG A 233 -2.89 13.08 6.05
N LEU A 234 -2.49 13.10 4.77
CA LEU A 234 -1.74 14.21 4.16
C LEU A 234 -2.58 15.50 4.11
N PHE A 235 -3.89 15.35 3.93
CA PHE A 235 -4.88 16.45 3.88
C PHE A 235 -5.72 16.53 5.16
N SER A 236 -5.12 16.19 6.30
CA SER A 236 -5.74 16.32 7.62
C SER A 236 -5.31 17.62 8.31
N ASP A 237 -6.24 18.28 9.02
CA ASP A 237 -5.93 19.40 9.91
C ASP A 237 -5.04 18.97 11.11
N ASP A 238 -5.00 17.66 11.42
CA ASP A 238 -4.11 17.09 12.42
C ASP A 238 -2.68 16.95 11.88
N SER A 239 -1.81 17.87 12.29
CA SER A 239 -0.38 17.86 11.94
C SER A 239 0.35 16.57 12.31
N SER A 240 -0.12 15.81 13.32
CA SER A 240 0.51 14.53 13.68
C SER A 240 0.27 13.45 12.62
N GLN A 241 -0.92 13.41 12.02
CA GLN A 241 -1.23 12.52 10.89
C GLN A 241 -0.39 12.86 9.67
N LYS A 242 -0.26 14.15 9.38
CA LYS A 242 0.56 14.68 8.28
C LYS A 242 2.04 14.29 8.43
N ILE A 243 2.65 14.56 9.58
CA ILE A 243 4.06 14.20 9.85
C ILE A 243 4.30 12.69 9.72
N GLN A 244 3.40 11.85 10.25
CA GLN A 244 3.51 10.40 10.09
C GLN A 244 3.23 9.93 8.65
N ALA A 245 2.46 10.68 7.86
CA ALA A 245 2.24 10.39 6.45
C ALA A 245 3.49 10.70 5.62
N GLU A 246 4.17 11.82 5.87
CA GLU A 246 5.46 12.16 5.25
C GLU A 246 6.54 11.13 5.57
N GLN A 247 6.60 10.64 6.81
CA GLN A 247 7.51 9.55 7.20
C GLN A 247 7.27 8.27 6.38
N ASN A 248 6.01 7.90 6.17
CA ASN A 248 5.61 6.72 5.39
C ASN A 248 5.85 6.85 3.88
N ALA A 249 6.04 8.07 3.34
CA ALA A 249 6.23 8.30 1.91
C ALA A 249 7.45 7.55 1.34
N LYS A 250 8.51 7.36 2.15
CA LYS A 250 9.72 6.61 1.74
C LYS A 250 9.45 5.12 1.49
N SER A 251 8.64 4.47 2.34
CA SER A 251 8.22 3.08 2.13
C SER A 251 7.29 2.98 0.93
N LEU A 252 6.32 3.89 0.78
CA LEU A 252 5.43 3.93 -0.40
C LEU A 252 6.22 4.06 -1.71
N ALA A 253 7.17 4.99 -1.81
CA ALA A 253 8.02 5.15 -3.00
C ALA A 253 8.80 3.86 -3.32
N ARG A 254 9.43 3.25 -2.30
CA ARG A 254 10.14 1.96 -2.41
C ARG A 254 9.21 0.85 -2.95
N TRP A 255 7.99 0.74 -2.44
CA TRP A 255 7.05 -0.30 -2.88
C TRP A 255 6.58 -0.07 -4.33
N VAL A 256 6.31 1.18 -4.71
CA VAL A 256 5.95 1.56 -6.10
C VAL A 256 7.09 1.26 -7.07
N ASP A 257 8.35 1.51 -6.68
CA ASP A 257 9.53 1.16 -7.48
C ASP A 257 9.66 -0.36 -7.69
N ILE A 258 9.42 -1.17 -6.64
CA ILE A 258 9.41 -2.64 -6.75
C ILE A 258 8.30 -3.12 -7.69
N LEU A 259 7.07 -2.63 -7.49
CA LEU A 259 5.93 -2.98 -8.36
C LEU A 259 6.19 -2.59 -9.82
N ARG A 260 6.91 -1.47 -10.06
CA ARG A 260 7.30 -1.01 -11.40
C ARG A 260 8.28 -1.97 -12.08
N ALA A 261 9.29 -2.43 -11.36
CA ALA A 261 10.24 -3.42 -11.88
C ALA A 261 9.53 -4.70 -12.31
N GLN A 262 8.75 -5.30 -11.39
CA GLN A 262 7.95 -6.50 -11.66
C GLN A 262 7.03 -6.35 -12.88
N THR A 263 6.42 -5.17 -13.06
CA THR A 263 5.47 -4.90 -14.14
C THR A 263 6.15 -4.69 -15.50
N ALA A 264 7.37 -4.13 -15.52
CA ALA A 264 8.15 -3.97 -16.75
C ALA A 264 8.48 -5.35 -17.37
N ASP A 265 8.97 -6.28 -16.56
CA ASP A 265 9.31 -7.63 -16.99
C ASP A 265 8.05 -8.42 -17.39
N ALA A 266 6.99 -8.34 -16.57
CA ALA A 266 5.72 -9.01 -16.86
C ALA A 266 5.07 -8.54 -18.18
N SER A 267 5.22 -7.27 -18.57
CA SER A 267 4.63 -6.73 -19.81
C SER A 267 5.17 -7.40 -21.09
N SER A 268 6.44 -7.85 -21.07
CA SER A 268 7.07 -8.61 -22.16
C SER A 268 6.47 -10.02 -22.34
N ILE A 269 5.92 -10.58 -21.27
CA ILE A 269 5.33 -11.93 -21.22
C ILE A 269 3.83 -11.86 -21.50
N LEU A 270 3.12 -10.95 -20.80
CA LEU A 270 1.67 -10.78 -20.84
C LEU A 270 1.15 -10.47 -22.25
N SER A 271 1.86 -9.64 -23.01
CA SER A 271 1.49 -9.21 -24.39
C SER A 271 1.28 -10.34 -25.41
N LYS A 272 1.59 -11.59 -25.06
CA LYS A 272 1.48 -12.79 -25.91
C LYS A 272 0.27 -13.69 -25.56
N SER A 273 -0.45 -13.40 -24.48
CA SER A 273 -1.58 -14.21 -24.01
C SER A 273 -2.90 -13.44 -24.06
N GLY A 274 -3.98 -14.11 -24.49
CA GLY A 274 -5.31 -13.50 -24.54
C GLY A 274 -5.87 -13.29 -23.15
N HIS A 275 -5.67 -12.11 -22.57
CA HIS A 275 -6.04 -11.77 -21.19
C HIS A 275 -7.47 -12.16 -20.82
N SER A 276 -7.63 -12.84 -19.69
CA SER A 276 -8.93 -12.87 -19.01
C SER A 276 -9.26 -11.47 -18.49
N TRP A 277 -10.53 -11.22 -18.20
CA TRP A 277 -10.95 -9.97 -17.57
C TRP A 277 -10.26 -9.74 -16.21
N LYS A 278 -9.91 -10.80 -15.47
CA LYS A 278 -9.15 -10.70 -14.21
C LYS A 278 -7.71 -10.22 -14.42
N ASP A 279 -7.03 -10.72 -15.45
CA ASP A 279 -5.67 -10.31 -15.78
C ASP A 279 -5.63 -8.85 -16.25
N TRP A 280 -6.62 -8.46 -17.06
CA TRP A 280 -6.79 -7.07 -17.47
C TRP A 280 -7.08 -6.17 -16.26
N VAL A 281 -8.02 -6.52 -15.38
CA VAL A 281 -8.30 -5.77 -14.14
C VAL A 281 -7.03 -5.59 -13.32
N ARG A 282 -6.22 -6.64 -13.14
CA ARG A 282 -4.97 -6.55 -12.39
C ARG A 282 -3.96 -5.60 -13.05
N ALA A 283 -3.74 -5.72 -14.35
CA ALA A 283 -2.81 -4.85 -15.08
C ALA A 283 -3.27 -3.37 -15.10
N GLU A 284 -4.56 -3.13 -15.31
CA GLU A 284 -5.21 -1.81 -15.26
C GLU A 284 -5.09 -1.20 -13.85
N SER A 285 -5.34 -2.00 -12.79
CA SER A 285 -5.20 -1.56 -11.40
C SER A 285 -3.77 -1.16 -11.06
N VAL A 286 -2.75 -1.86 -11.56
CA VAL A 286 -1.34 -1.47 -11.41
C VAL A 286 -1.07 -0.11 -12.04
N GLN A 287 -1.51 0.11 -13.29
CA GLN A 287 -1.33 1.40 -13.97
C GLN A 287 -2.01 2.54 -13.20
N ARG A 288 -3.27 2.36 -12.81
CA ARG A 288 -4.05 3.35 -12.04
C ARG A 288 -3.43 3.65 -10.68
N THR A 289 -2.97 2.63 -9.96
CA THR A 289 -2.30 2.78 -8.66
C THR A 289 -1.01 3.59 -8.79
N MET A 290 -0.21 3.35 -9.84
CA MET A 290 1.00 4.14 -10.09
C MET A 290 0.68 5.60 -10.46
N VAL A 291 -0.33 5.85 -11.30
CA VAL A 291 -0.78 7.22 -11.63
C VAL A 291 -1.33 7.93 -10.37
N PHE A 292 -2.11 7.24 -9.53
CA PHE A 292 -2.67 7.80 -8.31
C PHE A 292 -1.58 8.13 -7.27
N ALA A 293 -0.54 7.29 -7.13
CA ALA A 293 0.59 7.57 -6.26
C ALA A 293 1.36 8.83 -6.68
N ASP A 294 1.64 8.95 -7.99
CA ASP A 294 2.36 10.08 -8.59
C ASP A 294 1.56 11.40 -8.45
N LEU A 295 0.24 11.32 -8.63
CA LEU A 295 -0.70 12.42 -8.46
C LEU A 295 -0.84 12.85 -6.99
N LEU A 296 -0.93 11.91 -6.05
CA LEU A 296 -1.01 12.19 -4.61
C LEU A 296 0.25 12.92 -4.12
N ASP A 297 1.43 12.42 -4.49
CA ASP A 297 2.73 13.02 -4.15
C ASP A 297 2.90 14.41 -4.78
N SER A 298 2.57 14.55 -6.08
CA SER A 298 2.67 15.84 -6.80
C SER A 298 1.75 16.91 -6.23
N ILE A 299 0.48 16.58 -5.93
CA ILE A 299 -0.51 17.52 -5.41
C ILE A 299 -0.18 17.92 -3.96
N TYR A 300 0.25 16.96 -3.12
CA TYR A 300 0.70 17.27 -1.76
C TYR A 300 1.93 18.18 -1.76
N THR A 301 2.98 17.81 -2.51
CA THR A 301 4.23 18.56 -2.59
C THR A 301 4.00 19.99 -3.12
N PHE A 302 3.10 20.15 -4.10
CA PHE A 302 2.73 21.47 -4.60
C PHE A 302 2.00 22.33 -3.57
N LEU A 303 1.03 21.77 -2.84
CA LEU A 303 0.27 22.51 -1.83
C LEU A 303 1.13 22.91 -0.62
N GLU A 304 2.08 22.05 -0.21
CA GLU A 304 2.92 22.29 0.96
C GLU A 304 4.13 23.18 0.67
N PHE A 305 4.82 22.94 -0.45
CA PHE A 305 6.11 23.59 -0.74
C PHE A 305 6.05 24.58 -1.92
N GLY A 306 4.92 24.67 -2.63
CA GLY A 306 4.74 25.59 -3.76
C GLY A 306 5.41 25.15 -5.07
N TRP A 307 5.85 23.90 -5.17
CA TRP A 307 6.46 23.32 -6.37
C TRP A 307 6.17 21.82 -6.46
N TYR A 308 6.27 21.26 -7.67
CA TYR A 308 6.26 19.81 -7.89
C TYR A 308 7.33 19.46 -8.94
N GLN A 309 7.74 18.20 -8.99
CA GLN A 309 8.66 17.69 -10.02
C GLN A 309 7.94 16.68 -10.91
N PRO A 310 7.75 16.95 -12.23
CA PRO A 310 7.09 16.03 -13.14
C PRO A 310 7.79 14.66 -13.23
N SER A 311 7.04 13.60 -12.96
CA SER A 311 7.52 12.22 -13.02
C SER A 311 7.74 11.72 -14.46
N SER A 312 8.97 11.35 -14.77
CA SER A 312 9.33 10.68 -16.04
C SER A 312 8.82 9.23 -16.10
N THR A 313 8.33 8.69 -14.98
CA THR A 313 7.59 7.43 -14.93
C THR A 313 6.15 7.63 -15.38
N MET A 314 5.43 8.61 -14.81
CA MET A 314 3.99 8.79 -15.05
C MET A 314 3.68 8.94 -16.54
N ALA A 315 4.51 9.68 -17.29
CA ALA A 315 4.36 9.87 -18.74
C ALA A 315 4.30 8.56 -19.56
N LYS A 316 4.80 7.43 -19.04
CA LYS A 316 4.79 6.11 -19.70
C LYS A 316 3.55 5.28 -19.37
N LEU A 317 2.73 5.72 -18.41
CA LEU A 317 1.56 4.99 -17.93
C LEU A 317 0.33 5.25 -18.81
N SER A 318 -0.62 4.32 -18.79
CA SER A 318 -1.91 4.48 -19.46
C SER A 318 -3.02 3.67 -18.81
N PHE A 319 -4.26 4.17 -18.89
CA PHE A 319 -5.45 3.53 -18.33
C PHE A 319 -6.65 3.65 -19.29
N ALA A 320 -7.69 2.86 -19.09
CA ALA A 320 -8.95 2.95 -19.83
C ALA A 320 -9.80 4.12 -19.32
N GLY A 321 -10.02 5.14 -20.14
CA GLY A 321 -10.76 6.34 -19.72
C GLY A 321 -12.27 6.13 -19.56
N GLN A 322 -12.85 5.02 -20.05
CA GLN A 322 -14.27 4.71 -19.86
C GLN A 322 -14.60 4.28 -18.43
N GLU A 323 -15.53 5.01 -17.81
CA GLU A 323 -16.23 4.56 -16.60
C GLU A 323 -16.85 3.17 -16.79
N ALA A 324 -17.47 2.91 -17.95
CA ALA A 324 -18.11 1.63 -18.27
C ALA A 324 -17.15 0.42 -18.46
N ILE A 325 -15.86 0.66 -18.72
CA ILE A 325 -14.86 -0.42 -18.85
C ILE A 325 -14.26 -0.76 -17.48
N TRP A 326 -14.06 0.25 -16.62
CA TRP A 326 -13.57 0.08 -15.25
C TRP A 326 -14.65 -0.45 -14.29
N ASN A 327 -15.89 0.04 -14.37
CA ASN A 327 -16.98 -0.36 -13.47
C ASN A 327 -17.63 -1.72 -13.80
N ALA A 328 -17.20 -2.40 -14.86
CA ALA A 328 -17.80 -3.64 -15.35
C ALA A 328 -17.78 -4.75 -14.28
N ARG A 329 -18.95 -5.23 -13.86
CA ARG A 329 -19.08 -6.23 -12.78
C ARG A 329 -18.98 -7.68 -13.28
N SER A 330 -18.75 -7.89 -14.57
CA SER A 330 -18.51 -9.22 -15.15
C SER A 330 -17.66 -9.16 -16.42
N MET A 331 -17.07 -10.30 -16.79
CA MET A 331 -16.38 -10.46 -18.08
C MET A 331 -17.33 -10.22 -19.28
N THR A 332 -18.62 -10.51 -19.12
CA THR A 332 -19.69 -10.20 -20.08
C THR A 332 -19.92 -8.70 -20.25
N GLU A 333 -20.02 -7.94 -19.16
CA GLU A 333 -20.12 -6.47 -19.21
C GLU A 333 -18.86 -5.84 -19.81
N TRP A 334 -17.68 -6.32 -19.40
CA TRP A 334 -16.41 -5.84 -19.93
C TRP A 334 -16.28 -6.06 -21.44
N HIS A 335 -16.69 -7.24 -21.93
CA HIS A 335 -16.79 -7.50 -23.37
C HIS A 335 -17.86 -6.67 -24.08
N ALA A 336 -18.94 -6.27 -23.41
CA ALA A 336 -19.95 -5.37 -23.98
C ALA A 336 -19.43 -3.92 -24.06
N ALA A 337 -18.80 -3.42 -22.99
CA ALA A 337 -18.19 -2.10 -22.93
C ALA A 337 -17.07 -1.94 -23.98
N ARG A 338 -16.17 -2.93 -24.11
CA ARG A 338 -15.10 -2.94 -25.14
C ARG A 338 -15.60 -3.09 -26.58
N LYS A 339 -16.88 -3.40 -26.81
CA LYS A 339 -17.50 -3.40 -28.15
C LYS A 339 -18.15 -2.07 -28.54
N GLN A 340 -18.23 -1.11 -27.61
CA GLN A 340 -18.71 0.24 -27.94
C GLN A 340 -17.66 0.96 -28.80
N LYS A 341 -18.10 1.75 -29.79
CA LYS A 341 -17.22 2.30 -30.85
C LYS A 341 -16.14 3.26 -30.36
N ALA A 342 -16.26 3.78 -29.14
CA ALA A 342 -15.27 4.64 -28.51
C ALA A 342 -14.62 3.90 -27.33
N TRP A 343 -13.49 3.23 -27.57
CA TRP A 343 -12.56 2.83 -26.51
C TRP A 343 -11.51 3.94 -26.37
N LEU A 344 -11.61 4.70 -25.28
CA LEU A 344 -10.67 5.75 -24.86
C LEU A 344 -9.58 5.09 -24.04
N ARG A 345 -8.36 5.03 -24.58
CA ARG A 345 -7.15 4.81 -23.78
C ARG A 345 -6.52 6.17 -23.49
N VAL A 346 -6.34 6.48 -22.22
CA VAL A 346 -5.65 7.67 -21.76
C VAL A 346 -4.18 7.33 -21.65
N GLU A 347 -3.34 7.98 -22.46
CA GLU A 347 -1.88 7.87 -22.41
C GLU A 347 -1.33 9.12 -21.72
N MET A 348 -0.59 8.97 -20.62
CA MET A 348 -0.22 10.13 -19.79
C MET A 348 0.70 11.13 -20.51
N SER A 349 1.62 10.64 -21.35
CA SER A 349 2.45 11.48 -22.23
C SER A 349 1.67 12.25 -23.30
N ARG A 350 0.41 11.88 -23.55
CA ARG A 350 -0.48 12.46 -24.57
C ARG A 350 -1.86 12.79 -24.03
N PHE A 351 -1.98 13.05 -22.72
CA PHE A 351 -3.27 13.11 -22.00
C PHE A 351 -4.30 13.99 -22.72
N ARG A 352 -3.92 15.23 -23.10
CA ARG A 352 -4.78 16.19 -23.84
C ARG A 352 -5.24 15.66 -25.20
N ASP A 353 -4.39 14.92 -25.93
CA ASP A 353 -4.78 14.30 -27.20
C ASP A 353 -5.75 13.13 -26.96
N SER A 354 -5.49 12.29 -25.96
CA SER A 354 -6.31 11.12 -25.65
C SER A 354 -7.77 11.51 -25.40
N ILE A 355 -8.02 12.48 -24.53
CA ILE A 355 -9.39 12.90 -24.15
C ILE A 355 -10.07 13.80 -25.20
N LYS A 356 -9.40 14.15 -26.30
CA LYS A 356 -9.86 15.17 -27.24
C LYS A 356 -11.15 14.73 -27.96
N GLY A 357 -12.27 15.35 -27.60
CA GLY A 357 -13.59 15.03 -28.16
C GLY A 357 -14.30 13.87 -27.46
N ALA A 358 -13.77 13.35 -26.34
CA ALA A 358 -14.54 12.56 -25.40
C ALA A 358 -15.51 13.49 -24.63
N SER A 359 -16.70 12.98 -24.28
CA SER A 359 -17.61 13.72 -23.38
C SER A 359 -17.22 13.49 -21.92
N LEU A 360 -17.43 14.47 -21.04
CA LEU A 360 -17.18 14.33 -19.59
C LEU A 360 -17.94 13.15 -18.96
N ASN A 361 -19.07 12.73 -19.53
CA ASN A 361 -19.84 11.57 -19.03
C ASN A 361 -19.23 10.21 -19.43
N GLN A 362 -18.22 10.19 -20.32
CA GLN A 362 -17.45 9.01 -20.69
C GLN A 362 -16.15 8.91 -19.87
N ILE A 363 -15.59 10.04 -19.45
CA ILE A 363 -14.34 10.13 -18.69
C ILE A 363 -14.62 9.78 -17.23
N GLU A 364 -13.92 8.77 -16.71
CA GLU A 364 -13.99 8.39 -15.29
C GLU A 364 -13.16 9.28 -14.36
N GLU A 365 -13.43 9.15 -13.06
CA GLU A 365 -12.91 9.98 -11.97
C GLU A 365 -11.40 10.29 -12.07
N LEU A 366 -10.52 9.30 -12.29
CA LEU A 366 -9.07 9.55 -12.37
C LEU A 366 -8.73 10.51 -13.52
N GLY A 367 -9.39 10.32 -14.67
CA GLY A 367 -9.28 11.21 -15.82
C GLY A 367 -9.77 12.63 -15.53
N ILE A 368 -10.83 12.79 -14.74
CA ILE A 368 -11.35 14.11 -14.34
C ILE A 368 -10.41 14.83 -13.38
N ILE A 369 -9.84 14.14 -12.39
CA ILE A 369 -8.87 14.76 -11.45
C ILE A 369 -7.64 15.26 -12.22
N ILE A 370 -7.10 14.44 -13.13
CA ILE A 370 -5.93 14.79 -13.96
C ILE A 370 -6.26 15.94 -14.92
N LEU A 371 -7.45 15.92 -15.55
CA LEU A 371 -7.94 16.99 -16.43
C LEU A 371 -7.96 18.35 -15.72
N VAL A 372 -8.59 18.42 -14.55
CA VAL A 372 -8.66 19.69 -13.80
C VAL A 372 -7.28 20.14 -13.30
N SER A 373 -6.43 19.20 -12.89
CA SER A 373 -5.06 19.50 -12.47
C SER A 373 -4.25 20.21 -13.57
N TYR A 374 -4.42 19.79 -14.83
CA TYR A 374 -3.75 20.42 -15.98
C TYR A 374 -4.45 21.66 -16.53
N GLU A 375 -5.79 21.66 -16.66
CA GLU A 375 -6.51 22.68 -17.45
C GLU A 375 -7.21 23.75 -16.60
N GLY A 376 -7.64 23.44 -15.37
CA GLY A 376 -8.49 24.30 -14.53
C GLY A 376 -9.84 23.67 -14.21
N VAL A 377 -10.55 24.17 -13.20
CA VAL A 377 -11.96 23.78 -12.94
C VAL A 377 -12.90 24.37 -13.99
N GLU A 378 -12.43 25.38 -14.72
CA GLU A 378 -13.09 26.07 -15.82
C GLU A 378 -13.51 25.10 -16.93
N VAL A 379 -12.67 24.11 -17.25
CA VAL A 379 -12.96 23.13 -18.31
C VAL A 379 -14.17 22.25 -17.97
N LEU A 380 -14.43 21.98 -16.68
CA LEU A 380 -15.64 21.28 -16.26
C LEU A 380 -16.87 22.17 -16.38
N ARG A 381 -16.76 23.47 -16.07
CA ARG A 381 -17.87 24.42 -16.24
C ARG A 381 -18.21 24.62 -17.72
N GLU A 382 -17.20 24.76 -18.59
CA GLU A 382 -17.37 24.88 -20.04
C GLU A 382 -17.99 23.61 -20.65
N CYS A 383 -17.49 22.42 -20.29
CA CYS A 383 -17.95 21.16 -20.89
C CYS A 383 -19.23 20.58 -20.25
N ALA A 384 -19.65 21.04 -19.07
CA ALA A 384 -20.95 20.71 -18.48
C ALA A 384 -22.05 21.71 -18.87
N GLY A 385 -21.70 22.97 -19.13
CA GLY A 385 -22.66 24.04 -19.39
C GLY A 385 -23.66 24.20 -18.24
N ASP A 386 -24.95 24.08 -18.54
CA ASP A 386 -26.04 24.18 -17.56
C ASP A 386 -26.30 22.89 -16.75
N ASP A 387 -25.57 21.79 -17.00
CA ASP A 387 -25.77 20.52 -16.26
C ASP A 387 -25.19 20.60 -14.83
N LYS A 388 -26.02 21.10 -13.92
CA LYS A 388 -25.75 21.15 -12.48
C LYS A 388 -25.49 19.77 -11.87
N SER A 389 -26.11 18.70 -12.38
CA SER A 389 -25.94 17.36 -11.83
C SER A 389 -24.54 16.79 -12.15
N LEU A 390 -24.01 17.12 -13.33
CA LEU A 390 -22.65 16.79 -13.72
C LEU A 390 -21.60 17.60 -12.93
N LEU A 391 -21.87 18.88 -12.67
CA LEU A 391 -21.02 19.71 -11.79
C LEU A 391 -21.01 19.16 -10.34
N GLU A 392 -22.18 18.77 -9.81
CA GLU A 392 -22.31 18.18 -8.48
C GLU A 392 -21.62 16.79 -8.37
N LYS A 393 -21.66 15.94 -9.41
CA LYS A 393 -20.88 14.67 -9.47
C LYS A 393 -19.39 14.92 -9.23
N TRP A 394 -18.85 15.97 -9.86
CA TRP A 394 -17.44 16.37 -9.74
C TRP A 394 -17.16 17.30 -8.56
N GLY A 395 -18.14 17.57 -7.69
CA GLY A 395 -17.98 18.31 -6.44
C GLY A 395 -18.00 19.84 -6.56
N LEU A 396 -18.35 20.38 -7.73
CA LEU A 396 -18.49 21.81 -7.96
C LEU A 396 -19.91 22.26 -7.60
N ARG A 397 -20.05 23.09 -6.55
CA ARG A 397 -21.34 23.66 -6.16
C ARG A 397 -21.72 24.87 -7.04
N SER A 398 -23.02 25.08 -7.25
CA SER A 398 -23.58 26.28 -7.87
C SER A 398 -23.61 27.47 -6.88
N GLY A 399 -22.45 27.90 -6.37
CA GLY A 399 -22.31 28.98 -5.39
C GLY A 399 -20.86 29.45 -5.23
N ALA A 400 -20.64 30.53 -4.47
CA ALA A 400 -19.32 31.17 -4.33
C ALA A 400 -18.36 30.45 -3.35
N ASP A 401 -18.87 29.56 -2.49
CA ASP A 401 -18.05 28.70 -1.64
C ASP A 401 -17.40 27.60 -2.50
N MET A 402 -16.14 27.82 -2.87
CA MET A 402 -15.52 27.12 -4.00
C MET A 402 -15.29 25.62 -3.76
N PHE A 403 -15.03 25.20 -2.51
CA PHE A 403 -14.87 23.81 -2.12
C PHE A 403 -15.47 23.56 -0.72
N SER A 404 -15.97 22.34 -0.49
CA SER A 404 -16.27 21.85 0.87
C SER A 404 -15.45 20.59 1.14
N TRP A 405 -14.50 20.67 2.09
CA TRP A 405 -13.80 19.48 2.59
C TRP A 405 -14.80 18.46 3.15
N PRO A 406 -14.55 17.14 3.00
CA PRO A 406 -15.36 16.13 3.67
C PRO A 406 -15.09 16.15 5.19
N ASN A 407 -16.13 16.53 5.94
CA ASN A 407 -16.19 16.43 7.41
C ASN A 407 -15.92 15.00 7.89
#